data_AF-A0A8J5MUV8-F1
#
_entry.id   AF-A0A8J5MUV8-F1
#
_cell.length_a   1.000
_cell.length_b   1.000
_cell.length_c   1.000
_cell.angle_alpha   90.00
_cell.angle_beta   90.00
_cell.angle_gamma   90.00
#
_symmetry.space_group_name_H-M   'P 1'
#
loop_
_entity.id
_entity.type
_entity.pdbx_description
1 polymer ?
#
loop_
_entity_poly.entity_id
_entity_poly.type
_entity_poly.pdbx_seq_one_letter_code
_entity_poly.pdbx_strand_id
1 'polypeptide(L)'
;MKRNYEMHENRDDPLRCPVKLYEFYLSKCPESVRNQRHMYYVYPERSCVPDSPTWFSTQVVQPATISKMLHRALMVREVQESIME
;
A
#
# COMPACT_ATOMS: atom_id res chain seq x y z
N MET A 1 -7.91 -3.21 23.28
CA MET A 1 -8.96 -2.91 22.29
C MET A 1 -8.36 -3.04 20.89
N LYS A 2 -8.44 -4.22 20.25
CA LYS A 2 -7.97 -4.41 18.87
C LYS A 2 -8.97 -3.71 17.95
N ARG A 3 -8.55 -2.63 17.27
CA ARG A 3 -9.28 -2.13 16.10
C ARG A 3 -9.06 -3.15 14.99
N ASN A 4 -10.05 -4.00 14.71
CA ASN A 4 -10.05 -4.82 13.51
C ASN A 4 -10.27 -3.87 12.32
N TYR A 5 -9.18 -3.49 11.65
CA TYR A 5 -9.21 -2.73 10.40
C TYR A 5 -9.50 -3.70 9.24
N GLU A 6 -10.67 -4.34 9.25
CA GLU A 6 -11.08 -5.22 8.16
C GLU A 6 -11.50 -4.37 6.95
N MET A 7 -10.70 -4.44 5.88
CA MET A 7 -11.02 -3.82 4.60
C MET A 7 -12.04 -4.68 3.86
N HIS A 8 -13.14 -4.06 3.46
CA HIS A 8 -14.22 -4.73 2.74
C HIS A 8 -14.02 -4.60 1.23
N GLU A 9 -14.48 -5.59 0.47
CA GLU A 9 -14.46 -5.54 -0.99
C GLU A 9 -15.40 -4.43 -1.49
N ASN A 10 -14.88 -3.53 -2.32
CA ASN A 10 -15.70 -2.62 -3.10
C ASN A 10 -16.08 -3.32 -4.41
N ARG A 11 -17.36 -3.65 -4.55
CA ARG A 11 -17.90 -4.34 -5.75
C ARG A 11 -18.34 -3.37 -6.84
N ASP A 12 -18.57 -2.10 -6.50
CA ASP A 12 -19.04 -1.08 -7.43
C ASP A 12 -17.91 -0.59 -8.35
N ASP A 13 -16.69 -0.47 -7.79
CA ASP A 13 -15.49 -0.13 -8.55
C ASP A 13 -14.33 -1.07 -8.18
N PRO A 14 -14.12 -2.14 -8.98
CA PRO A 14 -13.04 -3.09 -8.76
C PRO A 14 -11.63 -2.48 -8.83
N LEU A 15 -11.42 -1.40 -9.59
CA LEU A 15 -10.11 -0.73 -9.70
C LEU A 15 -9.79 0.13 -8.48
N ARG A 16 -10.82 0.54 -7.75
CA ARG A 16 -10.71 1.25 -6.46
C ARG A 16 -10.95 0.32 -5.27
N CYS A 17 -10.98 -0.99 -5.50
CA CYS A 17 -11.25 -1.96 -4.44
C CYS A 17 -10.01 -2.20 -3.57
N PRO A 18 -10.08 -1.88 -2.26
CA PRO A 18 -8.93 -2.03 -1.36
C PRO A 18 -8.40 -3.47 -1.29
N VAL A 19 -9.29 -4.46 -1.34
CA VAL A 19 -8.92 -5.89 -1.34
C VAL A 19 -8.18 -6.26 -2.62
N LYS A 20 -8.70 -5.86 -3.80
CA LYS A 20 -8.09 -6.16 -5.10
C LYS A 20 -6.75 -5.46 -5.29
N LEU A 21 -6.61 -4.22 -4.82
CA LEU A 21 -5.34 -3.50 -4.83
C LEU A 21 -4.29 -4.21 -3.97
N TYR A 22 -4.69 -4.73 -2.81
CA TYR A 22 -3.77 -5.47 -1.94
C TYR A 22 -3.40 -6.84 -2.53
N GLU A 23 -4.35 -7.58 -3.11
CA GLU A 23 -4.07 -8.81 -3.87
C GLU A 23 -3.08 -8.56 -5.01
N PHE A 24 -3.27 -7.48 -5.77
CA PHE A 24 -2.37 -7.09 -6.85
C PHE A 24 -0.98 -6.74 -6.34
N TYR A 25 -0.89 -5.96 -5.27
CA TYR A 25 0.37 -5.66 -4.57
C TYR A 25 1.12 -6.95 -4.21
N LEU A 26 0.44 -7.89 -3.54
CA LEU A 26 1.03 -9.18 -3.18
C LEU A 26 1.49 -9.99 -4.41
N SER A 27 0.73 -9.97 -5.50
CA SER A 27 1.10 -10.68 -6.74
C SER A 27 2.44 -10.21 -7.32
N LYS A 28 2.79 -8.93 -7.11
CA LYS A 28 4.03 -8.31 -7.58
C LYS A 28 5.17 -8.32 -6.56
N CYS A 29 4.94 -8.85 -5.35
CA CYS A 29 5.98 -9.04 -4.34
C CYS A 29 6.80 -10.31 -4.59
N PRO A 30 8.09 -10.33 -4.19
CA PRO A 30 8.89 -11.55 -4.16
C PRO A 30 8.24 -12.62 -3.26
N GLU A 31 8.45 -13.90 -3.58
CA GLU A 31 7.85 -15.00 -2.84
C GLU A 31 8.23 -15.02 -1.35
N SER A 32 9.49 -14.68 -1.04
CA SER A 32 9.99 -14.56 0.33
C SER A 32 9.22 -13.54 1.17
N VAL A 33 8.73 -12.47 0.54
CA VAL A 33 7.93 -11.40 1.16
C VAL A 33 6.49 -11.85 1.36
N ARG A 34 5.89 -12.51 0.36
CA ARG A 34 4.49 -12.97 0.42
C ARG A 34 4.20 -13.88 1.62
N ASN A 35 5.17 -14.72 1.99
CA ASN A 35 5.01 -15.69 3.08
C ASN A 35 5.27 -15.10 4.47
N GLN A 36 5.83 -13.88 4.55
CA GLN A 36 6.18 -13.22 5.80
C GLN A 36 5.07 -12.28 6.25
N ARG A 37 4.10 -12.82 6.99
CA ARG A 37 2.88 -12.14 7.48
C ARG A 37 3.11 -10.88 8.34
N HIS A 38 4.35 -10.61 8.76
CA HIS A 38 4.71 -9.49 9.64
C HIS A 38 5.32 -8.30 8.89
N MET A 39 5.54 -8.41 7.58
CA MET A 39 6.12 -7.34 6.77
C MET A 39 5.01 -6.60 6.05
N TYR A 40 4.76 -5.36 6.45
CA TYR A 40 3.57 -4.66 6.01
C TYR A 40 3.74 -3.90 4.70
N TYR A 41 4.94 -3.45 4.33
CA TYR A 41 5.24 -2.85 3.03
C TYR A 41 6.73 -2.97 2.69
N VAL A 42 7.06 -3.14 1.41
CA VAL A 42 8.45 -3.19 0.91
C VAL A 42 8.72 -2.09 -0.11
N TYR A 43 9.99 -1.70 -0.25
CA TYR A 43 10.40 -0.71 -1.25
C TYR A 43 10.21 -1.26 -2.67
N PRO A 44 9.85 -0.41 -3.65
CA PRO A 44 9.84 -0.81 -5.05
C PRO A 44 11.23 -1.21 -5.52
N GLU A 45 11.28 -2.14 -6.46
CA GLU A 45 12.51 -2.52 -7.13
C GLU A 45 12.97 -1.40 -8.08
N ARG A 46 14.27 -1.11 -8.13
CA ARG A 46 14.77 0.10 -8.83
C ARG A 46 14.53 0.08 -10.33
N SER A 47 14.46 -1.12 -10.92
CA SER A 47 14.35 -1.34 -12.36
C SER A 47 12.99 -1.93 -12.76
N CYS A 48 11.98 -1.93 -11.86
CA CYS A 48 10.68 -2.47 -12.22
C CYS A 48 10.06 -1.69 -13.38
N VAL A 49 9.50 -2.42 -14.34
CA VAL A 49 8.68 -1.89 -15.43
C VAL A 49 7.29 -2.53 -15.36
N PRO A 50 6.27 -1.99 -16.05
CA PRO A 50 4.91 -2.54 -15.99
C PRO A 50 4.83 -4.05 -16.31
N ASP A 51 5.62 -4.52 -17.27
CA ASP A 51 5.62 -5.94 -17.67
C ASP A 51 6.46 -6.84 -16.76
N SER A 52 7.15 -6.28 -15.75
CA SER A 52 7.96 -7.08 -14.83
C SER A 52 7.10 -8.04 -14.00
N PRO A 53 7.59 -9.28 -13.77
CA PRO A 53 6.90 -10.24 -12.92
C PRO A 53 6.93 -9.83 -11.43
N THR A 54 7.94 -9.04 -11.03
CA THR A 54 8.11 -8.54 -9.66
C THR A 54 8.37 -7.03 -9.72
N TRP A 55 7.67 -6.27 -8.89
CA TRP A 55 7.80 -4.81 -8.82
C TRP A 55 8.41 -4.32 -7.52
N PHE A 56 8.48 -5.18 -6.50
CA PHE A 56 8.95 -4.81 -5.18
C PHE A 56 10.20 -5.59 -4.79
N SER A 57 11.04 -4.95 -4.00
CA SER A 57 12.23 -5.55 -3.39
C SER A 57 11.86 -6.39 -2.15
N THR A 58 12.85 -7.01 -1.54
CA THR A 58 12.72 -7.68 -0.22
C THR A 58 12.93 -6.73 0.96
N GLN A 59 13.23 -5.45 0.71
CA GLN A 59 13.56 -4.48 1.75
C GLN A 59 12.30 -3.87 2.37
N VAL A 60 12.11 -4.09 3.66
CA VAL A 60 10.96 -3.54 4.42
C VAL A 60 11.05 -2.01 4.55
N VAL A 61 9.92 -1.35 4.30
CA VAL A 61 9.78 0.08 4.55
C VAL A 61 9.75 0.34 6.05
N GLN A 62 10.62 1.21 6.52
CA GLN A 62 10.70 1.52 7.94
C GLN A 62 9.43 2.22 8.45
N PRO A 63 8.96 1.94 9.67
CA PRO A 63 7.76 2.56 10.23
C PRO A 63 7.81 4.10 10.21
N ALA A 64 8.99 4.68 10.44
CA ALA A 64 9.20 6.12 10.36
C ALA A 64 8.96 6.68 8.94
N THR A 65 9.31 5.92 7.89
CA THR A 65 9.05 6.29 6.50
C THR A 65 7.55 6.24 6.19
N ILE A 66 6.87 5.16 6.60
CA ILE A 66 5.41 5.03 6.44
C ILE A 66 4.70 6.19 7.15
N SER A 67 5.09 6.48 8.39
CA SER A 67 4.54 7.60 9.15
C SER A 67 4.72 8.93 8.41
N LYS A 68 5.91 9.22 7.88
CA LYS A 68 6.14 10.43 7.08
C LYS A 68 5.26 10.49 5.83
N MET A 69 5.08 9.37 5.13
CA MET A 69 4.21 9.32 3.95
C MET A 69 2.74 9.59 4.30
N LEU A 70 2.25 8.96 5.39
CA LEU A 70 0.89 9.16 5.86
C LEU A 70 0.65 10.61 6.30
N HIS A 71 1.58 11.22 7.05
CA HIS A 71 1.47 12.63 7.42
C HIS A 71 1.37 13.54 6.20
N ARG A 72 2.20 13.31 5.16
CA ARG A 72 2.13 14.10 3.92
C ARG A 72 0.77 13.95 3.22
N ALA A 73 0.23 12.75 3.14
CA ALA A 73 -1.08 12.50 2.52
C ALA A 73 -2.22 13.15 3.32
N LEU A 74 -2.17 13.07 4.66
CA LEU A 74 -3.15 13.69 5.53
C LEU A 74 -3.10 15.22 5.43
N MET A 75 -1.92 15.82 5.43
CA MET A 75 -1.76 17.28 5.25
C MET A 75 -2.35 17.76 3.92
N VAL A 76 -2.13 17.02 2.82
CA VAL A 76 -2.73 17.37 1.53
C VAL A 76 -4.26 17.32 1.61
N ARG A 77 -4.81 16.28 2.26
CA ARG A 77 -6.25 16.16 2.45
C ARG A 77 -6.82 17.33 3.27
N GLU A 78 -6.18 17.69 4.38
CA GLU A 78 -6.58 18.82 5.24
C GLU A 78 -6.62 20.14 4.45
N VAL A 79 -5.60 20.39 3.61
CA VAL A 79 -5.57 21.58 2.76
C VAL A 79 -6.70 21.54 1.71
N GLN A 80 -6.94 20.39 1.08
CA GLN A 80 -8.04 20.25 0.10
C GLN A 80 -9.40 20.48 0.75
N GLU A 81 -9.63 19.91 1.93
CA GLU A 81 -10.86 20.10 2.72
C GLU A 81 -11.04 21.59 3.06
N SER A 82 -9.99 22.30 3.51
CA SER A 82 -10.07 23.73 3.82
C SER A 82 -10.32 24.66 2.62
N ILE A 83 -10.00 24.22 1.39
CA ILE A 83 -10.21 24.99 0.16
C ILE A 83 -11.62 24.73 -0.41
N MET A 84 -12.21 23.59 -0.08
CA MET A 84 -13.57 23.23 -0.51
C MET A 84 -14.66 23.72 0.44
N GLU A 85 -14.29 24.35 1.56
CA GLU A 85 -15.17 25.17 2.41
C GLU A 85 -15.34 26.58 1.84
#